data_AF-A0A7R8WSF0-F1
#
_entry.id   AF-A0A7R8WSF0-F1
#
_cell.length_a   1.000
_cell.length_b   1.000
_cell.length_c   1.000
_cell.angle_alpha   90.00
_cell.angle_beta   90.00
_cell.angle_gamma   90.00
#
_symmetry.space_group_name_H-M   'P 1'
#
loop_
_entity.id
_entity.type
_entity.pdbx_description
1 polymer ?
#
loop_
_entity_poly.entity_id
_entity_poly.type
_entity_poly.pdbx_seq_one_letter_code
_entity_poly.pdbx_strand_id
1 'polypeptide(L)' 'NAGSLLQVDPQRGISLRFPRFLRIRDDKNPDDSTSPDQLAEMYRNQEQVKNSTSRSAGVDDEEGFY' A
#
# COMPACT_ATOMS: atom_id res chain seq x y z
N ASN A 1 -17.94 -12.44 7.25
CA ASN A 1 -16.48 -12.43 7.01
C ASN A 1 -16.18 -11.44 5.91
N ALA A 2 -15.87 -10.20 6.28
CA ALA A 2 -15.46 -9.19 5.30
C ALA A 2 -14.11 -9.63 4.72
N GLY A 3 -14.08 -9.88 3.40
CA GLY A 3 -12.85 -10.21 2.69
C GLY A 3 -11.82 -9.10 2.91
N SER A 4 -10.59 -9.52 3.21
CA SER A 4 -9.41 -8.67 3.47
C SER A 4 -9.34 -7.50 2.47
N LEU A 5 -9.73 -6.31 2.93
CA LEU A 5 -9.50 -5.06 2.23
C LEU A 5 -8.04 -4.66 2.44
N LEU A 6 -7.40 -4.05 1.44
CA LEU A 6 -6.08 -3.44 1.57
C LEU A 6 -6.17 -2.32 2.63
N GLN A 7 -5.92 -2.61 3.91
CA GLN A 7 -6.07 -1.68 5.04
C GLN A 7 -4.95 -0.64 5.08
N VAL A 8 -4.75 0.13 4.01
CA VAL A 8 -3.76 1.22 3.97
C VAL A 8 -4.44 2.58 3.98
N ASP A 9 -5.55 2.71 3.28
CA ASP A 9 -6.36 3.92 3.24
C ASP A 9 -7.84 3.51 3.01
N PRO A 10 -8.81 4.09 3.75
CA PRO A 10 -10.22 3.72 3.61
C PRO A 10 -10.86 4.15 2.28
N GLN A 11 -10.24 5.05 1.53
CA GLN A 11 -10.74 5.64 0.29
C GLN A 11 -9.86 5.32 -0.93
N ARG A 12 -8.62 4.83 -0.73
CA ARG A 12 -7.63 4.60 -1.81
C ARG A 12 -7.11 3.17 -1.84
N GLY A 13 -6.99 2.60 -3.05
CA GLY A 13 -6.37 1.30 -3.30
C GLY A 13 -4.85 1.39 -3.55
N ILE A 14 -4.19 0.23 -3.61
CA ILE A 14 -2.76 0.10 -3.94
C ILE A 14 -2.60 -0.41 -5.36
N SER A 15 -1.63 0.13 -6.09
CA SER A 15 -1.24 -0.33 -7.42
C SER A 15 0.28 -0.51 -7.52
N LEU A 16 0.73 -1.23 -8.54
CA LEU A 16 2.15 -1.38 -8.87
C LEU A 16 2.61 -0.23 -9.77
N ARG A 17 3.78 0.34 -9.48
CA ARG A 17 4.40 1.35 -10.35
C ARG A 17 5.19 0.67 -11.46
N PHE A 18 4.88 1.00 -12.71
CA PHE A 18 5.50 0.41 -13.91
C PHE A 18 5.49 -1.13 -13.93
N PRO A 19 4.30 -1.76 -13.85
CA PRO A 19 4.21 -3.21 -13.88
C PRO A 19 4.76 -3.75 -15.20
N ARG A 20 5.54 -4.83 -15.10
CA ARG A 20 6.01 -5.60 -16.26
C ARG A 20 5.59 -7.04 -16.09
N PHE A 21 5.18 -7.64 -17.20
CA PHE A 21 4.96 -9.07 -17.25
C PHE A 21 6.30 -9.80 -17.13
N LEU A 22 6.37 -10.80 -16.25
CA LEU A 22 7.55 -11.64 -16.07
C LEU A 22 7.36 -13.00 -16.73
N ARG A 23 6.36 -13.77 -16.28
CA ARG A 23 6.02 -15.10 -16.80
C ARG A 23 4.61 -15.51 -16.37
N ILE A 24 4.08 -16.54 -17.03
CA ILE A 24 2.93 -17.29 -16.53
C ILE A 24 3.38 -18.22 -15.39
N ARG A 25 2.50 -18.45 -14.42
CA ARG A 25 2.70 -19.39 -13.31
C ARG A 25 1.65 -20.49 -13.37
N ASP A 26 1.96 -21.57 -14.07
CA ASP A 26 1.09 -22.75 -14.13
C ASP A 26 1.07 -23.53 -12.79
N ASP A 27 1.99 -23.19 -11.88
CA ASP A 27 2.18 -23.80 -10.57
C ASP A 27 1.38 -23.11 -9.44
N LYS A 28 0.51 -22.15 -9.75
CA LYS A 28 -0.26 -21.39 -8.77
C LYS A 28 -1.73 -21.25 -9.15
N ASN A 29 -2.63 -21.47 -8.19
CA ASN A 29 -4.04 -21.14 -8.30
C ASN A 29 -4.31 -19.66 -7.92
N PRO A 30 -5.49 -19.12 -8.25
CA PRO A 30 -5.88 -17.76 -7.84
C PRO A 30 -5.77 -17.52 -6.33
N ASP A 31 -6.13 -18.50 -5.50
CA ASP A 31 -6.06 -18.41 -4.04
C ASP A 31 -4.61 -18.41 -3.50
N ASP A 32 -3.63 -18.87 -4.30
CA ASP A 32 -2.20 -18.85 -3.96
C ASP A 32 -1.51 -17.55 -4.39
N SER A 33 -2.28 -16.58 -4.89
CA SER A 33 -1.81 -15.25 -5.26
C SER A 33 -1.38 -14.47 -4.02
N THR A 34 -0.57 -13.43 -4.23
CA THR A 34 -0.19 -12.51 -3.17
C THR A 34 -1.45 -11.90 -2.54
N SER A 35 -1.59 -12.03 -1.22
CA SER A 35 -2.77 -11.57 -0.50
C SER A 35 -2.79 -10.04 -0.33
N PRO A 36 -3.96 -9.43 -0.07
CA PRO A 36 -4.02 -7.99 0.20
C PRO A 36 -3.17 -7.58 1.42
N ASP A 37 -3.13 -8.40 2.46
CA ASP A 37 -2.32 -8.12 3.66
C ASP A 37 -0.81 -8.08 3.33
N GLN A 38 -0.34 -9.00 2.49
CA GLN A 38 1.04 -9.01 1.99
C GLN A 38 1.35 -7.76 1.16
N LEU A 39 0.41 -7.30 0.33
CA LEU A 39 0.57 -6.06 -0.44
C LEU A 39 0.59 -4.82 0.46
N ALA A 40 -0.24 -4.77 1.50
CA ALA A 40 -0.24 -3.68 2.48
C ALA A 40 1.09 -3.61 3.25
N GLU A 41 1.64 -4.76 3.65
CA GLU A 41 2.95 -4.84 4.28
C GLU A 41 4.07 -4.36 3.35
N MET A 42 4.10 -4.84 2.10
CA MET A 42 5.05 -4.39 1.09
C MET A 42 4.98 -2.88 0.85
N TYR A 43 3.77 -2.30 0.82
CA TYR A 43 3.58 -0.87 0.66
C TYR A 43 4.14 -0.07 1.85
N ARG A 44 3.79 -0.44 3.08
CA ARG A 44 4.27 0.22 4.31
C ARG A 44 5.79 0.11 4.48
N ASN A 45 6.40 -0.93 3.93
CA ASN A 45 7.83 -1.14 4.00
C ASN A 45 8.66 -0.24 3.06
N GLN A 46 8.02 0.52 2.16
CA GLN A 46 8.72 1.46 1.29
C GLN A 46 9.26 2.66 2.07
N GLU A 47 10.55 2.99 1.89
CA GLU A 47 11.18 4.13 2.56
C GLU A 47 10.50 5.47 2.25
N GLN A 48 10.06 5.67 1.00
CA GLN A 48 9.32 6.87 0.60
C GLN A 48 8.02 7.05 1.39
N VAL A 49 7.32 5.96 1.72
CA VAL A 49 6.06 5.97 2.48
C VAL A 49 6.34 6.23 3.97
N LYS A 50 7.41 5.64 4.51
CA LYS A 50 7.86 5.92 5.88
C LYS A 50 8.24 7.39 6.05
N ASN A 51 8.96 7.95 5.08
CA ASN A 51 9.40 9.35 5.09
C ASN A 51 8.27 10.35 4.80
N SER A 52 7.20 9.97 4.11
CA SER A 52 6.03 10.84 3.92
C SER A 52 5.18 10.91 5.18
N THR A 53 5.01 9.78 5.89
CA THR A 53 4.22 9.72 7.12
C THR A 53 4.87 10.54 8.25
N SER A 54 6.20 10.53 8.34
CA SER A 54 6.94 11.36 9.30
C SER A 54 6.88 12.86 8.99
N ARG A 55 6.67 13.23 7.72
CA ARG A 55 6.48 14.63 7.30
C ARG A 55 5.05 15.13 7.53
N SER A 56 4.04 14.27 7.40
CA SER A 56 2.64 14.64 7.66
C SER A 56 2.29 14.72 9.14
N ALA A 57 3.06 14.08 10.02
CA ALA A 57 2.85 14.13 11.48
C ALA A 57 3.31 15.46 12.15
N GLY A 58 3.85 16.41 11.38
CA GLY A 58 4.33 17.70 11.87
C GLY A 58 3.71 18.93 11.18
N VAL A 59 2.61 18.76 10.43
CA VAL A 59 1.99 19.84 9.64
C VAL A 59 0.47 19.86 9.84
N ASP A 60 0.01 19.79 11.10
CA ASP A 60 -1.42 19.97 11.42
C ASP A 60 -1.65 20.99 12.57
N ASP A 61 -0.63 21.80 12.92
CA ASP A 61 -0.70 22.80 13.99
C ASP A 61 -0.22 24.22 13.56
N GLU A 62 -0.23 24.56 12.26
CA GLU A 62 0.06 25.94 11.81
C GLU A 62 -0.98 26.51 10.82
N GLU A 63 -2.26 26.32 11.09
CA GLU A 63 -3.32 27.29 10.73
C GLU A 63 -3.23 28.50 11.68
N GLY A 64 -2.10 29.22 11.61
CA GLY A 64 -1.77 30.16 12.68
C GLY A 64 -0.73 31.21 12.37
N PHE A 65 -0.48 31.60 11.13
CA PHE A 65 0.08 32.93 10.84
C PHE A 65 -0.26 33.29 9.39
N TYR A 66 -0.83 34.49 9.20
CA TYR A 66 -1.23 35.08 7.92
C TYR A 66 -0.24 34.87 6.77
#